data_AF-A0A1G1HMB1-F1
#
_entry.id   AF-A0A1G1HMB1-F1
#
_cell.length_a   1.000
_cell.length_b   1.000
_cell.length_c   1.000
_cell.angle_alpha   90.00
_cell.angle_beta   90.00
_cell.angle_gamma   90.00
#
_symmetry.space_group_name_H-M   'P 1'
#
loop_
_entity.id
_entity.type
_entity.pdbx_description
1 polymer ?
#
loop_
_entity_poly.entity_id
_entity_poly.type
_entity_poly.pdbx_seq_one_letter_code
_entity_poly.pdbx_strand_id
1 'polypeptide(L)'
;MWKPHKFGPEMNDRIPYTKVDINPKYFDNFKVFQGCLFGLFSEYEEMSLGRFNVSRIDLKSDIEDLPIDVVLSRLYAMGYRRDSVSLIKGSTIYVGTNPKIRIYDKIKEIKARRKKGWSVSKDDEEMLLSGKQITRFEIQIRNLKMTLQDVIDDPLELVSHFDRLQFYNFEDDGKIASMGGLQLLMSKIPRKNRAVFEKFKDKDLEEQVRNNYITSVTEWLNGNERSNDVPF
;
A
#
# COMPACT_ATOMS: atom_id res chain seq x y z
N MET A 1 -17.53 10.16 16.45
CA MET A 1 -18.89 10.48 15.97
C MET A 1 -18.75 11.06 14.56
N TRP A 2 -19.13 10.29 13.54
CA TRP A 2 -19.02 10.66 12.12
C TRP A 2 -20.09 11.71 11.78
N LYS A 3 -19.72 12.80 11.11
CA LYS A 3 -20.66 13.76 10.53
C LYS A 3 -20.16 14.13 9.12
N PRO A 4 -20.99 14.02 8.07
CA PRO A 4 -20.63 14.54 6.75
C PRO A 4 -20.38 16.04 6.83
N HIS A 5 -19.26 16.48 6.27
CA HIS A 5 -18.78 17.86 6.35
C HIS A 5 -19.52 18.84 5.41
N LYS A 6 -20.58 18.40 4.72
CA LYS A 6 -21.17 19.15 3.60
C LYS A 6 -22.59 19.66 3.83
N PHE A 7 -23.38 19.01 4.69
CA PHE A 7 -24.78 19.41 4.92
C PHE A 7 -25.09 19.47 6.42
N GLY A 8 -26.17 20.18 6.77
CA GLY A 8 -26.70 20.22 8.13
C GLY A 8 -27.23 18.85 8.58
N PRO A 9 -27.38 18.61 9.90
CA PRO A 9 -27.75 17.30 10.45
C PRO A 9 -28.99 16.67 9.80
N GLU A 10 -30.06 17.45 9.61
CA GLU A 10 -31.33 16.99 9.04
C GLU A 10 -31.23 16.51 7.58
N MET A 11 -30.32 17.09 6.78
CA MET A 11 -30.08 16.63 5.42
C MET A 11 -29.15 15.42 5.38
N ASN A 12 -28.18 15.34 6.29
CA ASN A 12 -27.31 14.16 6.39
C ASN A 12 -28.10 12.89 6.73
N ASP A 13 -29.10 12.99 7.61
CA ASP A 13 -29.95 11.85 8.02
C ASP A 13 -30.90 11.38 6.90
N ARG A 14 -31.13 12.21 5.87
CA ARG A 14 -32.03 11.90 4.75
C ARG A 14 -31.31 11.50 3.47
N ILE A 15 -29.97 11.55 3.43
CA ILE A 15 -29.18 11.16 2.25
C ILE A 15 -28.88 9.66 2.37
N PRO A 16 -29.30 8.82 1.41
CA PRO A 16 -29.04 7.39 1.43
C PRO A 16 -27.60 7.06 1.01
N TYR A 17 -26.58 7.72 1.58
CA TYR A 17 -25.16 7.48 1.27
C TYR A 17 -24.25 7.85 2.44
N THR A 18 -24.30 7.06 3.51
CA THR A 18 -23.32 7.14 4.61
C THR A 18 -21.96 6.66 4.11
N LYS A 19 -21.12 7.58 3.64
CA LYS A 19 -19.72 7.25 3.33
C LYS A 19 -18.96 6.95 4.63
N VAL A 20 -18.70 5.68 4.90
CA VAL A 20 -17.81 5.27 5.99
C VAL A 20 -16.37 5.29 5.49
N ASP A 21 -15.48 5.94 6.25
CA ASP A 21 -14.03 5.87 6.06
C ASP A 21 -13.46 5.18 7.30
N ILE A 22 -12.97 3.97 7.10
CA ILE A 22 -12.49 3.08 8.15
C ILE A 22 -11.16 2.51 7.69
N ASN A 23 -10.16 2.51 8.56
CA ASN A 23 -8.83 1.98 8.23
C ASN A 23 -8.64 0.62 8.89
N PRO A 24 -8.52 -0.47 8.11
CA PRO A 24 -8.39 -1.83 8.63
C PRO A 24 -7.21 -2.03 9.60
N LYS A 25 -6.16 -1.21 9.52
CA LYS A 25 -4.96 -1.32 10.39
C LYS A 25 -5.20 -1.12 11.90
N TYR A 26 -6.40 -0.69 12.28
CA TYR A 26 -6.78 -0.52 13.68
C TYR A 26 -7.53 -1.74 14.23
N PHE A 27 -7.66 -2.81 13.44
CA PHE A 27 -8.37 -4.03 13.79
C PHE A 27 -7.44 -5.22 13.63
N ASP A 28 -7.42 -6.09 14.64
CA ASP A 28 -6.51 -7.24 14.69
C ASP A 28 -6.78 -8.25 13.56
N ASN A 29 -8.05 -8.38 13.14
CA ASN A 29 -8.48 -9.25 12.05
C ASN A 29 -9.79 -8.74 11.41
N PHE A 30 -10.18 -9.38 10.31
CA PHE A 30 -11.39 -9.03 9.58
C PHE A 30 -12.68 -9.15 10.41
N LYS A 31 -12.80 -10.14 11.30
CA LYS A 31 -14.02 -10.33 12.12
C LYS A 31 -14.28 -9.15 13.05
N VAL A 32 -13.23 -8.62 13.70
CA VAL A 32 -13.35 -7.44 14.57
C VAL A 32 -13.70 -6.20 13.74
N PHE A 33 -13.07 -6.04 12.57
CA PHE A 33 -13.41 -4.98 11.62
C PHE A 33 -14.88 -5.05 11.19
N GLN A 34 -15.35 -6.22 10.77
CA GLN A 34 -16.72 -6.47 10.33
C GLN A 34 -17.72 -6.19 11.45
N GLY A 35 -17.46 -6.67 12.67
CA GLY A 35 -18.32 -6.40 13.83
C GLY A 35 -18.43 -4.91 14.13
N CYS A 36 -17.31 -4.17 14.05
CA CYS A 36 -17.32 -2.71 14.20
C CYS A 36 -18.12 -2.03 13.09
N LEU A 37 -17.91 -2.44 11.84
CA LEU A 37 -18.60 -1.89 10.68
C LEU A 37 -20.12 -2.10 10.79
N PHE A 38 -20.57 -3.30 11.16
CA PHE A 38 -21.99 -3.60 11.35
C PHE A 38 -22.58 -2.84 12.55
N GLY A 39 -21.81 -2.71 13.64
CA GLY A 39 -22.21 -1.93 14.81
C GLY A 39 -22.47 -0.45 14.53
N LEU A 40 -21.89 0.14 13.47
CA LEU A 40 -22.21 1.51 13.05
C LEU A 40 -23.65 1.66 12.54
N PHE A 41 -24.30 0.56 12.18
CA PHE A 41 -25.64 0.52 11.58
C PHE A 41 -26.58 -0.37 12.39
N SER A 42 -26.33 -0.55 13.69
CA SER A 42 -27.08 -1.46 14.57
C SER A 42 -28.57 -1.13 14.73
N GLU A 43 -28.99 0.08 14.33
CA GLU A 43 -30.38 0.53 14.35
C GLU A 43 -31.18 0.12 13.09
N TYR A 44 -30.51 -0.40 12.07
CA TYR A 44 -31.10 -0.82 10.80
C TYR A 44 -31.21 -2.35 10.72
N GLU A 45 -31.97 -2.88 9.74
CA GLU A 45 -32.08 -4.31 9.43
C GLU A 45 -30.72 -5.04 9.42
N GLU A 46 -30.74 -6.40 9.47
CA GLU A 46 -29.55 -7.23 9.32
C GLU A 46 -28.63 -6.73 8.20
N MET A 47 -27.50 -6.15 8.61
CA MET A 47 -26.49 -5.64 7.70
C MET A 47 -25.67 -6.78 7.15
N SER A 48 -25.48 -6.81 5.83
CA SER A 48 -24.61 -7.76 5.14
C SER A 48 -23.50 -7.03 4.40
N LEU A 49 -22.40 -7.72 4.13
CA LEU A 49 -21.23 -7.16 3.44
C LEU A 49 -21.59 -6.67 2.02
N GLY A 50 -22.54 -7.33 1.35
CA GLY A 50 -23.03 -6.94 0.03
C GLY A 50 -23.76 -5.58 -0.01
N ARG A 51 -24.16 -5.01 1.15
CA ARG A 51 -24.73 -3.67 1.22
C ARG A 51 -23.66 -2.56 1.19
N PHE A 52 -22.38 -2.89 1.33
CA PHE A 52 -21.28 -1.92 1.38
C PHE A 52 -20.57 -1.81 0.03
N ASN A 53 -20.87 -0.76 -0.74
CA ASN A 53 -20.14 -0.45 -1.98
C ASN A 53 -18.75 0.15 -1.68
N VAL A 54 -17.70 -0.43 -2.26
CA VAL A 54 -16.32 0.02 -2.07
C VAL A 54 -15.99 1.18 -3.01
N SER A 55 -16.09 2.40 -2.48
CA SER A 55 -15.73 3.63 -3.23
C SER A 55 -14.22 3.84 -3.36
N ARG A 56 -13.45 3.35 -2.39
CA ARG A 56 -11.98 3.37 -2.36
C ARG A 56 -11.47 2.21 -1.53
N ILE A 57 -10.41 1.58 -2.01
CA ILE A 57 -9.57 0.67 -1.25
C ILE A 57 -8.11 1.07 -1.50
N ASP A 58 -7.27 1.01 -0.48
CA ASP A 58 -5.83 1.16 -0.63
C ASP A 58 -5.25 -0.24 -0.38
N LEU A 59 -4.48 -0.76 -1.32
CA LEU A 59 -3.74 -2.02 -1.13
C LEU A 59 -2.35 -1.65 -0.63
N LYS A 60 -1.76 -2.45 0.27
CA LYS A 60 -0.38 -2.25 0.72
C LYS A 60 0.42 -3.55 0.71
N SER A 61 1.71 -3.38 0.50
CA SER A 61 2.74 -4.41 0.73
C SER A 61 3.97 -3.75 1.31
N ASP A 62 4.53 -4.34 2.36
CA ASP A 62 5.77 -3.89 2.99
C ASP A 62 6.93 -4.80 2.58
N ILE A 63 8.10 -4.19 2.32
CA ILE A 63 9.37 -4.92 2.16
C ILE A 63 10.37 -4.37 3.17
N GLU A 64 10.85 -5.27 4.03
CA GLU A 64 11.90 -4.99 4.99
C GLU A 64 13.28 -4.85 4.31
N ASP A 65 14.12 -4.00 4.90
CA ASP A 65 15.50 -3.73 4.50
C ASP A 65 15.68 -3.28 3.04
N LEU A 66 14.61 -2.81 2.39
CA LEU A 66 14.64 -2.23 1.05
C LEU A 66 14.75 -0.70 1.15
N PRO A 67 15.84 -0.08 0.69
CA PRO A 67 15.95 1.38 0.68
C PRO A 67 15.18 2.00 -0.49
N ILE A 68 14.49 3.12 -0.23
CA ILE A 68 13.71 3.85 -1.26
C ILE A 68 14.56 4.27 -2.47
N ASP A 69 15.86 4.50 -2.27
CA ASP A 69 16.80 4.86 -3.33
C ASP A 69 17.01 3.73 -4.35
N VAL A 70 16.87 2.46 -3.94
CA VAL A 70 16.93 1.30 -4.84
C VAL A 70 15.71 1.30 -5.74
N VAL A 71 14.52 1.50 -5.17
CA VAL A 71 13.27 1.59 -5.92
C VAL A 71 13.34 2.72 -6.94
N LEU A 72 13.79 3.91 -6.52
CA LEU A 72 13.93 5.05 -7.41
C LEU A 72 14.91 4.77 -8.56
N SER A 73 16.03 4.10 -8.26
CA SER A 73 17.03 3.73 -9.28
C SER A 73 16.46 2.77 -10.32
N ARG A 74 15.65 1.78 -9.90
CA ARG A 74 14.97 0.84 -10.80
C ARG A 74 13.89 1.50 -11.66
N LEU A 75 13.14 2.46 -11.09
CA LEU A 75 12.19 3.25 -11.88
C LEU A 75 12.91 4.11 -12.94
N TYR A 76 14.03 4.73 -12.59
CA TYR A 76 14.84 5.46 -13.57
C TYR A 76 15.45 4.55 -14.64
N ALA A 77 15.79 3.30 -14.30
CA ALA A 77 16.26 2.30 -15.25
C ALA A 77 15.19 1.96 -16.31
N MET A 78 13.92 1.85 -15.89
CA MET A 78 12.76 1.69 -16.79
C MET A 78 12.46 2.91 -17.67
N GLY A 79 13.16 4.02 -17.46
CA GLY A 79 12.93 5.24 -18.24
C GLY A 79 11.78 6.11 -17.73
N TYR A 80 11.28 5.89 -16.51
CA TYR A 80 10.39 6.86 -15.86
C TYR A 80 11.10 8.22 -15.80
N ARG A 81 10.54 9.23 -16.48
CA ARG A 81 11.05 10.60 -16.45
C ARG A 81 10.76 11.22 -15.08
N ARG A 82 11.59 12.18 -14.64
CA ARG A 82 11.38 12.91 -13.37
C ARG A 82 9.98 13.54 -13.30
N ASP A 83 9.42 13.90 -14.45
CA ASP A 83 8.12 14.57 -14.59
C ASP A 83 6.95 13.60 -14.32
N SER A 84 7.16 12.30 -14.58
CA SER A 84 6.20 11.22 -14.33
C SER A 84 6.29 10.61 -12.91
N VAL A 85 7.30 11.02 -12.12
CA VAL A 85 7.56 10.50 -10.78
C VAL A 85 7.82 11.68 -9.83
N SER A 86 6.84 12.02 -8.99
CA SER A 86 7.06 13.06 -7.99
C SER A 86 7.72 12.46 -6.75
N LEU A 87 8.96 12.86 -6.47
CA LEU A 87 9.68 12.52 -5.24
C LEU A 87 9.46 13.63 -4.20
N ILE A 88 8.70 13.34 -3.15
CA ILE A 88 8.46 14.28 -2.05
C ILE A 88 9.46 14.02 -0.92
N LYS A 89 10.26 15.05 -0.59
CA LYS A 89 11.21 15.06 0.54
C LYS A 89 12.20 13.88 0.57
N GLY A 90 12.46 13.24 -0.57
CA GLY A 90 13.41 12.12 -0.67
C GLY A 90 13.00 10.85 0.05
N SER A 91 11.73 10.69 0.45
CA SER A 91 11.25 9.51 1.19
C SER A 91 9.94 8.92 0.66
N THR A 92 9.32 9.57 -0.34
CA THR A 92 8.04 9.16 -0.89
C THR A 92 8.01 9.42 -2.38
N ILE A 93 7.69 8.38 -3.14
CA ILE A 93 7.54 8.34 -4.59
C ILE A 93 6.04 8.24 -4.88
N TYR A 94 5.53 9.07 -5.80
CA TYR A 94 4.18 8.87 -6.36
C TYR A 94 4.26 8.57 -7.84
N VAL A 95 3.43 7.64 -8.28
CA VAL A 95 3.31 7.21 -9.69
C VAL A 95 1.83 7.13 -10.05
N GLY A 96 1.45 7.69 -11.20
CA GLY A 96 0.08 7.65 -11.72
C GLY A 96 -0.94 8.51 -10.95
N THR A 97 -2.17 8.55 -11.45
CA THR A 97 -3.28 9.36 -10.91
C THR A 97 -4.50 8.53 -10.48
N ASN A 98 -4.80 7.42 -11.17
CA ASN A 98 -5.78 6.42 -10.74
C ASN A 98 -5.56 5.06 -11.45
N PRO A 99 -5.25 3.97 -10.72
CA PRO A 99 -4.85 3.94 -9.34
C PRO A 99 -3.64 4.84 -9.07
N LYS A 100 -3.62 5.43 -7.87
CA LYS A 100 -2.52 6.28 -7.42
C LYS A 100 -1.58 5.41 -6.61
N ILE A 101 -0.35 5.30 -7.07
CA ILE A 101 0.68 4.51 -6.40
C ILE A 101 1.52 5.44 -5.51
N ARG A 102 1.80 4.98 -4.30
CA ARG A 102 2.68 5.65 -3.35
C ARG A 102 3.69 4.63 -2.81
N ILE A 103 4.98 4.90 -3.00
CA ILE A 103 6.07 4.07 -2.46
C ILE A 103 6.87 4.89 -1.47
N TYR A 104 7.04 4.45 -0.24
CA TYR A 104 7.61 5.29 0.81
C TYR A 104 8.31 4.55 1.93
N ASP A 105 9.25 5.25 2.58
CA ASP A 105 9.86 4.81 3.82
C ASP A 105 8.84 4.91 4.97
N LYS A 106 8.34 3.75 5.40
CA LYS A 106 7.24 3.65 6.36
C LYS A 106 7.66 4.13 7.75
N ILE A 107 8.89 3.83 8.15
CA ILE A 107 9.43 4.24 9.46
C ILE A 107 9.54 5.77 9.55
N LYS A 108 10.02 6.43 8.49
CA LYS A 108 10.04 7.91 8.43
C LYS A 108 8.64 8.50 8.48
N GLU A 109 7.68 7.88 7.80
CA GLU A 109 6.28 8.30 7.79
C GLU A 109 5.65 8.21 9.20
N ILE A 110 5.84 7.09 9.90
CA ILE A 110 5.35 6.91 11.28
C ILE A 110 5.99 7.94 12.22
N LYS A 111 7.32 8.13 12.16
CA LYS A 111 8.02 9.14 12.98
C LYS A 111 7.47 10.56 12.74
N ALA A 112 7.16 10.90 11.49
CA ALA A 112 6.57 12.18 11.14
C ALA A 112 5.14 12.35 11.68
N ARG A 113 4.32 11.28 11.67
CA ARG A 113 2.99 11.27 12.31
C ARG A 113 3.07 11.48 13.81
N ARG A 114 3.97 10.77 14.49
CA ARG A 114 4.20 10.91 15.94
C ARG A 114 4.61 12.32 16.31
N LYS A 115 5.50 12.94 15.54
CA LYS A 115 5.91 14.35 15.75
C LYS A 115 4.74 15.34 15.62
N LYS A 116 3.72 15.00 14.82
CA LYS A 116 2.49 15.82 14.64
C LYS A 116 1.40 15.50 15.68
N GLY A 117 1.64 14.59 16.62
CA GLY A 117 0.65 14.17 17.60
C GLY A 117 -0.50 13.34 17.00
N TRP A 118 -0.31 12.74 15.83
CA TRP A 118 -1.32 11.87 15.23
C TRP A 118 -1.27 10.47 15.84
N SER A 119 -2.42 9.77 15.85
CA SER A 119 -2.49 8.41 16.37
C SER A 119 -1.64 7.44 15.52
N VAL A 120 -0.98 6.54 16.23
CA VAL A 120 -0.12 5.48 15.70
C VAL A 120 -0.73 4.16 16.15
N SER A 121 -0.89 3.19 15.23
CA SER A 121 -1.43 1.87 15.61
C SER A 121 -0.39 1.06 16.39
N LYS A 122 -0.81 -0.04 17.03
CA LYS A 122 0.13 -0.96 17.69
C LYS A 122 1.13 -1.54 16.69
N ASP A 123 0.68 -1.92 15.50
CA ASP A 123 1.57 -2.39 14.42
C ASP A 123 2.62 -1.34 14.03
N ASP A 124 2.21 -0.07 13.90
CA ASP A 124 3.14 1.01 13.57
C ASP A 124 4.19 1.19 14.69
N GLU A 125 3.83 1.01 15.98
CA GLU A 125 4.81 1.04 17.09
C GLU A 125 5.73 -0.19 17.08
N GLU A 126 5.22 -1.39 16.78
CA GLU A 126 6.04 -2.60 16.63
C GLU A 126 7.04 -2.45 15.48
N MET A 127 6.62 -1.87 14.36
CA MET A 127 7.52 -1.52 13.25
C MET A 127 8.63 -0.56 13.69
N LEU A 128 8.32 0.46 14.50
CA LEU A 128 9.34 1.37 15.04
C LEU A 128 10.33 0.64 15.96
N LEU A 129 9.85 -0.27 16.81
CA LEU A 129 10.67 -1.04 17.75
C LEU A 129 11.57 -2.05 17.06
N SER A 130 11.16 -2.58 15.91
CA SER A 130 11.94 -3.54 15.12
C SER A 130 13.32 -3.00 14.69
N GLY A 131 13.45 -1.67 14.58
CA GLY A 131 14.66 -1.01 14.09
C GLY A 131 14.97 -1.23 12.61
N LYS A 132 14.16 -2.03 11.90
CA LYS A 132 14.35 -2.34 10.48
C LYS A 132 13.97 -1.15 9.60
N GLN A 133 14.55 -1.09 8.41
CA GLN A 133 14.04 -0.20 7.37
C GLN A 133 12.84 -0.88 6.70
N ILE A 134 11.74 -0.15 6.47
CA ILE A 134 10.57 -0.71 5.79
C ILE A 134 10.15 0.24 4.67
N THR A 135 10.09 -0.29 3.45
CA THR A 135 9.51 0.41 2.30
C THR A 135 8.14 -0.15 2.02
N ARG A 136 7.12 0.72 2.08
CA ARG A 136 5.73 0.38 1.76
C ARG A 136 5.41 0.73 0.31
N PHE A 137 4.83 -0.22 -0.39
CA PHE A 137 4.19 -0.05 -1.69
C PHE A 137 2.68 0.03 -1.44
N GLU A 138 2.06 1.13 -1.82
CA GLU A 138 0.63 1.37 -1.59
C GLU A 138 -0.05 1.75 -2.91
N ILE A 139 -1.14 1.07 -3.23
CA ILE A 139 -1.91 1.29 -4.45
C ILE A 139 -3.32 1.70 -4.06
N GLN A 140 -3.63 2.97 -4.25
CA GLN A 140 -4.97 3.49 -4.04
C GLN A 140 -5.82 3.26 -5.29
N ILE A 141 -6.92 2.54 -5.13
CA ILE A 141 -7.91 2.27 -6.16
C ILE A 141 -9.19 3.02 -5.80
N ARG A 142 -9.70 3.80 -6.75
CA ARG A 142 -10.98 4.50 -6.61
C ARG A 142 -11.98 3.92 -7.59
N ASN A 143 -13.26 3.91 -7.19
CA ASN A 143 -14.37 3.40 -7.99
C ASN A 143 -14.18 1.92 -8.39
N LEU A 144 -13.92 1.06 -7.40
CA LEU A 144 -13.67 -0.38 -7.60
C LEU A 144 -14.89 -1.11 -8.19
N LYS A 145 -16.10 -0.53 -8.09
CA LYS A 145 -17.38 -1.12 -8.55
C LYS A 145 -17.66 -2.52 -7.97
N MET A 146 -17.07 -2.80 -6.81
CA MET A 146 -17.26 -4.01 -6.03
C MET A 146 -17.93 -3.66 -4.70
N THR A 147 -18.70 -4.59 -4.17
CA THR A 147 -19.11 -4.58 -2.77
C THR A 147 -17.99 -5.11 -1.88
N LEU A 148 -18.13 -4.93 -0.57
CA LEU A 148 -17.19 -5.51 0.38
C LEU A 148 -17.25 -7.05 0.34
N GLN A 149 -18.43 -7.64 0.05
CA GLN A 149 -18.57 -9.09 -0.13
C GLN A 149 -17.70 -9.58 -1.29
N ASP A 150 -17.78 -8.92 -2.45
CA ASP A 150 -17.00 -9.32 -3.64
C ASP A 150 -15.48 -9.28 -3.36
N VAL A 151 -15.02 -8.27 -2.62
CA VAL A 151 -13.60 -8.12 -2.23
C VAL A 151 -13.13 -9.27 -1.32
N ILE A 152 -14.03 -9.82 -0.50
CA ILE A 152 -13.71 -10.90 0.44
C ILE A 152 -13.82 -12.27 -0.23
N ASP A 153 -14.75 -12.42 -1.16
CA ASP A 153 -14.95 -13.65 -1.91
C ASP A 153 -13.80 -13.92 -2.89
N ASP A 154 -13.23 -12.85 -3.49
CA ASP A 154 -12.03 -12.94 -4.34
C ASP A 154 -11.02 -11.81 -4.07
N PRO A 155 -10.28 -11.87 -2.94
CA PRO A 155 -9.26 -10.87 -2.61
C PRO A 155 -8.04 -10.92 -3.55
N LEU A 156 -7.87 -12.02 -4.30
CA LEU A 156 -6.75 -12.25 -5.20
C LEU A 156 -6.92 -11.53 -6.53
N GLU A 157 -8.16 -11.22 -6.95
CA GLU A 157 -8.42 -10.36 -8.11
C GLU A 157 -7.67 -9.02 -7.99
N LEU A 158 -7.56 -8.50 -6.77
CA LEU A 158 -6.89 -7.23 -6.47
C LEU A 158 -5.36 -7.29 -6.64
N VAL A 159 -4.75 -8.48 -6.67
CA VAL A 159 -3.30 -8.66 -6.89
C VAL A 159 -2.88 -8.06 -8.23
N SER A 160 -3.72 -8.17 -9.26
CA SER A 160 -3.47 -7.65 -10.60
C SER A 160 -3.20 -6.14 -10.63
N HIS A 161 -3.62 -5.40 -9.60
CA HIS A 161 -3.30 -3.97 -9.48
C HIS A 161 -1.81 -3.72 -9.23
N PHE A 162 -1.09 -4.68 -8.65
CA PHE A 162 0.37 -4.62 -8.47
C PHE A 162 1.15 -4.81 -9.76
N ASP A 163 0.55 -5.37 -10.83
CA ASP A 163 1.19 -5.49 -12.16
C ASP A 163 1.48 -4.11 -12.79
N ARG A 164 0.90 -3.05 -12.22
CA ARG A 164 1.22 -1.65 -12.59
C ARG A 164 2.54 -1.16 -12.01
N LEU A 165 3.11 -1.88 -11.04
CA LEU A 165 4.45 -1.63 -10.50
C LEU A 165 5.50 -2.29 -11.38
N GLN A 166 5.80 -1.66 -12.51
CA GLN A 166 6.86 -2.15 -13.38
C GLN A 166 8.22 -1.69 -12.87
N PHE A 167 9.04 -2.65 -12.46
CA PHE A 167 10.44 -2.43 -12.14
C PHE A 167 11.31 -3.00 -13.25
N TYR A 168 12.47 -2.39 -13.42
CA TYR A 168 13.49 -3.00 -14.27
C TYR A 168 13.93 -4.31 -13.61
N ASN A 169 13.70 -5.42 -14.30
CA ASN A 169 14.20 -6.74 -13.92
C ASN A 169 15.54 -6.99 -14.64
N PHE A 170 16.56 -7.40 -13.88
CA PHE A 170 17.92 -7.61 -14.36
C PHE A 170 18.15 -9.06 -14.84
N GLU A 171 17.14 -9.92 -14.86
CA GLU A 171 17.28 -11.31 -15.32
C GLU A 171 17.79 -11.43 -16.79
N ASP A 172 17.62 -10.40 -17.62
CA ASP A 172 18.18 -10.31 -18.99
C ASP A 172 19.62 -9.70 -19.05
N ASP A 173 20.34 -9.69 -17.92
CA ASP A 173 21.65 -9.03 -17.75
C ASP A 173 22.72 -9.52 -18.73
N GLY A 174 22.64 -10.75 -19.25
CA GLY A 174 23.64 -11.31 -20.17
C GLY A 174 23.83 -10.45 -21.44
N LYS A 175 22.77 -9.84 -21.96
CA LYS A 175 22.84 -8.98 -23.15
C LYS A 175 23.18 -7.52 -22.83
N ILE A 176 22.76 -7.03 -21.67
CA ILE A 176 22.91 -5.61 -21.30
C ILE A 176 24.28 -5.35 -20.67
N ALA A 177 24.78 -6.29 -19.87
CA ALA A 177 26.15 -6.27 -19.37
C ALA A 177 27.17 -6.40 -20.51
N SER A 178 26.91 -7.28 -21.49
CA SER A 178 27.81 -7.45 -22.65
C SER A 178 27.84 -6.23 -23.58
N MET A 179 26.81 -5.37 -23.56
CA MET A 179 26.77 -4.10 -24.31
C MET A 179 27.18 -2.86 -23.49
N GLY A 180 27.63 -3.02 -22.23
CA GLY A 180 27.99 -1.90 -21.36
C GLY A 180 26.81 -1.06 -20.83
N GLY A 181 25.57 -1.51 -21.05
CA GLY A 181 24.35 -0.82 -20.63
C GLY A 181 24.21 -0.71 -19.10
N LEU A 182 24.76 -1.69 -18.37
CA LEU A 182 24.84 -1.65 -16.89
C LEU A 182 25.69 -0.46 -16.41
N GLN A 183 26.76 -0.12 -17.12
CA GLN A 183 27.62 1.03 -16.80
C GLN A 183 26.87 2.36 -17.01
N LEU A 184 26.04 2.44 -18.05
CA LEU A 184 25.16 3.57 -18.31
C LEU A 184 24.07 3.71 -17.23
N LEU A 185 23.47 2.59 -16.80
CA LEU A 185 22.50 2.56 -15.69
C LEU A 185 23.15 3.01 -14.37
N MET A 186 24.31 2.46 -14.04
CA MET A 186 25.07 2.81 -12.85
C MET A 186 25.57 4.26 -12.85
N SER A 187 25.74 4.87 -14.03
CA SER A 187 26.05 6.31 -14.13
C SER A 187 24.91 7.20 -13.62
N LYS A 188 23.65 6.72 -13.71
CA LYS A 188 22.46 7.42 -13.20
C LYS A 188 22.24 7.25 -11.70
N ILE A 189 22.98 6.34 -11.06
CA ILE A 189 22.84 5.98 -9.63
C ILE A 189 23.98 6.61 -8.81
N PRO A 190 23.68 7.35 -7.72
CA PRO A 190 24.70 7.88 -6.83
C PRO A 190 25.63 6.79 -6.29
N ARG A 191 26.95 7.05 -6.28
CA ARG A 191 27.97 6.05 -5.88
C ARG A 191 27.67 5.35 -4.56
N LYS A 192 27.22 6.09 -3.54
CA LYS A 192 26.86 5.56 -2.21
C LYS A 192 25.72 4.53 -2.22
N ASN A 193 24.87 4.54 -3.25
CA ASN A 193 23.71 3.66 -3.37
C ASN A 193 23.97 2.46 -4.30
N ARG A 194 25.14 2.41 -4.97
CA ARG A 194 25.48 1.34 -5.93
C ARG A 194 25.62 -0.03 -5.27
N ALA A 195 26.24 -0.12 -4.10
CA ALA A 195 26.40 -1.40 -3.38
C ALA A 195 25.04 -2.00 -2.96
N VAL A 196 24.11 -1.15 -2.53
CA VAL A 196 22.74 -1.56 -2.20
C VAL A 196 22.00 -1.96 -3.46
N PHE A 197 22.15 -1.19 -4.54
CA PHE A 197 21.54 -1.53 -5.84
C PHE A 197 21.98 -2.91 -6.34
N GLU A 198 23.28 -3.23 -6.26
CA GLU A 198 23.81 -4.57 -6.58
C GLU A 198 23.20 -5.67 -5.70
N LYS A 199 23.05 -5.46 -4.38
CA LYS A 199 22.41 -6.44 -3.47
C LYS A 199 20.98 -6.78 -3.89
N PHE A 200 20.26 -5.81 -4.44
CA PHE A 200 18.86 -5.97 -4.82
C PHE A 200 18.68 -6.29 -6.29
N LYS A 201 19.70 -6.31 -7.14
CA LYS A 201 19.53 -6.45 -8.60
C LYS A 201 18.80 -7.74 -9.02
N ASP A 202 19.09 -8.85 -8.34
CA ASP A 202 18.54 -10.18 -8.66
C ASP A 202 17.19 -10.44 -7.98
N LYS A 203 16.68 -9.47 -7.21
CA LYS A 203 15.38 -9.58 -6.55
C LYS A 203 14.26 -9.13 -7.48
N ASP A 204 13.31 -10.00 -7.75
CA ASP A 204 12.04 -9.60 -8.33
C ASP A 204 11.21 -8.88 -7.25
N LEU A 205 11.14 -7.55 -7.37
CA LEU A 205 10.39 -6.71 -6.43
C LEU A 205 8.89 -6.79 -6.71
N GLU A 206 8.49 -7.01 -7.96
CA GLU A 206 7.08 -7.12 -8.33
C GLU A 206 6.51 -8.40 -7.74
N GLU A 207 7.21 -9.52 -7.93
CA GLU A 207 6.82 -10.81 -7.35
C GLU A 207 6.80 -10.76 -5.81
N GLN A 208 7.81 -10.16 -5.18
CA GLN A 208 7.84 -10.00 -3.72
C GLN A 208 6.64 -9.19 -3.20
N VAL A 209 6.31 -8.07 -3.86
CA VAL A 209 5.16 -7.25 -3.47
C VAL A 209 3.86 -8.03 -3.60
N ARG A 210 3.69 -8.80 -4.69
CA ARG A 210 2.50 -9.63 -4.92
C ARG A 210 2.37 -10.72 -3.84
N ASN A 211 3.45 -11.46 -3.59
CA ASN A 211 3.45 -12.57 -2.63
C ASN A 211 3.20 -12.08 -1.20
N ASN A 212 3.80 -10.95 -0.82
CA ASN A 212 3.55 -10.33 0.48
C ASN A 212 2.08 -9.94 0.63
N TYR A 213 1.50 -9.26 -0.36
CA TYR A 213 0.07 -8.91 -0.31
C TYR A 213 -0.84 -10.15 -0.21
N ILE A 214 -0.60 -11.18 -1.04
CA ILE A 214 -1.37 -12.44 -1.02
C ILE A 214 -1.33 -13.08 0.36
N THR A 215 -0.14 -13.15 0.96
CA THR A 215 0.07 -13.73 2.28
C THR A 215 -0.68 -12.91 3.34
N SER A 216 -0.45 -11.59 3.38
CA SER A 216 -1.07 -10.68 4.35
C SER A 216 -2.60 -10.68 4.26
N VAL A 217 -3.19 -10.70 3.05
CA VAL A 217 -4.66 -10.71 2.88
C VAL A 217 -5.29 -12.03 3.24
N THR A 218 -4.64 -13.14 2.89
CA THR A 218 -5.10 -14.47 3.27
C THR A 218 -5.07 -14.63 4.79
N GLU A 219 -4.00 -14.19 5.45
CA GLU A 219 -3.89 -14.22 6.91
C GLU A 219 -4.93 -13.34 7.60
N TRP A 220 -5.13 -12.10 7.12
CA TRP A 220 -6.04 -11.15 7.77
C TRP A 220 -7.52 -11.54 7.64
N LEU A 221 -7.91 -12.15 6.52
CA LEU A 221 -9.27 -12.65 6.29
C LEU A 221 -9.55 -13.96 7.04
N ASN A 222 -8.59 -14.89 7.08
CA ASN A 222 -8.75 -16.20 7.73
C ASN A 222 -8.47 -16.17 9.24
N GLY A 223 -7.77 -15.16 9.74
CA GLY A 223 -7.25 -15.12 11.10
C GLY A 223 -8.34 -15.08 12.18
N ASN A 224 -8.23 -16.00 13.15
CA ASN A 224 -8.87 -15.86 14.47
C ASN A 224 -8.00 -15.03 15.45
N GLU A 225 -6.71 -14.84 15.14
CA GLU A 225 -5.71 -14.09 15.91
C GLU A 225 -5.20 -12.87 15.11
N ARG A 226 -4.38 -12.01 15.74
CA ARG A 226 -3.87 -10.77 15.13
C ARG A 226 -2.96 -11.06 13.95
N SER A 227 -3.25 -10.50 12.78
CA SER A 227 -2.34 -10.53 11.64
C SER A 227 -1.15 -9.59 11.89
N ASN A 228 0.05 -10.02 11.53
CA ASN A 228 1.27 -9.20 11.61
C ASN A 228 1.31 -8.10 10.54
N ASP A 229 0.48 -8.20 9.50
CA ASP A 229 0.40 -7.21 8.44
C ASP A 229 -1.01 -7.12 7.83
N VAL A 230 -1.66 -5.97 8.03
CA VAL A 230 -2.99 -5.70 7.46
C VAL A 230 -2.85 -5.24 6.01
N PRO A 231 -3.36 -5.95 4.99
CA PRO A 231 -3.07 -5.69 3.56
C PRO A 231 -3.77 -4.44 2.98
N PHE A 232 -4.61 -3.75 3.76
CA PHE A 232 -5.50 -2.65 3.36
C PHE A 232 -5.25 -1.33 4.13
#